data_AF-A0A2V7PBH6-F1
#
_entry.id   AF-A0A2V7PBH6-F1
#
_cell.length_a   1.000
_cell.length_b   1.000
_cell.length_c   1.000
_cell.angle_alpha   90.00
_cell.angle_beta   90.00
_cell.angle_gamma   90.00
#
_symmetry.space_group_name_H-M   'P 1'
#
loop_
_entity.id
_entity.type
_entity.pdbx_description
1 polymer ?
#
loop_
_entity_poly.entity_id
_entity_poly.type
_entity_poly.pdbx_seq_one_letter_code
_entity_poly.pdbx_strand_id
1 'polypeptide(L)'
;MIVPAFNEAASVADTIRSLQAQTAQPREIIVVDDCSTDGTGDVARALGVTVVRPPANTGSKAGAQTFALRYFRTPLTIAVDADTVLAADAIERLLPAFAQRGVAAACGFVLPQRVRSVWERGRYI
;
A
#
# COMPACT_ATOMS: atom_id res chain seq x y z
N MET A 1 0.31 7.04 -2.94
CA MET A 1 0.23 5.67 -2.40
C MET A 1 -0.83 5.62 -1.33
N ILE A 2 -1.81 4.73 -1.44
CA ILE A 2 -2.82 4.48 -0.42
C ILE A 2 -2.40 3.20 0.33
N VAL A 3 -2.24 3.28 1.63
CA VAL A 3 -1.91 2.12 2.48
C VAL A 3 -3.00 1.95 3.53
N PRO A 4 -4.04 1.13 3.27
CA PRO A 4 -5.03 0.80 4.30
C PRO A 4 -4.38 -0.11 5.35
N ALA A 5 -4.56 0.22 6.62
CA ALA A 5 -3.94 -0.49 7.72
C ALA A 5 -4.92 -0.68 8.89
N PHE A 6 -4.96 -1.89 9.46
CA PHE A 6 -5.72 -2.19 10.67
C PHE A 6 -4.97 -3.25 11.47
N ASN A 7 -4.37 -2.84 12.59
CA ASN A 7 -3.53 -3.70 13.44
C ASN A 7 -2.33 -4.33 12.71
N GLU A 8 -1.54 -3.48 12.06
CA GLU A 8 -0.39 -3.80 11.22
C GLU A 8 0.93 -3.21 11.77
N ALA A 9 1.02 -2.95 13.08
CA ALA A 9 2.20 -2.30 13.67
C ALA A 9 3.51 -3.09 13.43
N ALA A 10 3.41 -4.41 13.26
CA ALA A 10 4.55 -5.29 13.00
C ALA A 10 5.08 -5.23 11.56
N SER A 11 4.29 -4.75 10.60
CA SER A 11 4.56 -4.88 9.15
C SER A 11 4.60 -3.52 8.43
N VAL A 12 3.80 -2.55 8.90
CA VAL A 12 3.58 -1.25 8.26
C VAL A 12 4.87 -0.46 8.04
N ALA A 13 5.85 -0.62 8.94
CA ALA A 13 7.13 0.07 8.82
C ALA A 13 7.92 -0.37 7.59
N ASP A 14 7.95 -1.67 7.29
CA ASP A 14 8.69 -2.21 6.16
C ASP A 14 8.01 -1.84 4.84
N THR A 15 6.68 -1.89 4.81
CA THR A 15 5.87 -1.38 3.71
C THR A 15 6.21 0.07 3.41
N ILE A 16 6.10 0.98 4.39
CA ILE A 16 6.38 2.41 4.20
C ILE A 16 7.81 2.65 3.71
N ARG A 17 8.81 1.98 4.29
CA ARG A 17 10.21 2.11 3.86
C ARG A 17 10.39 1.67 2.40
N SER A 18 9.73 0.59 1.99
CA SER A 18 9.79 0.12 0.60
C SER A 18 9.18 1.12 -0.39
N LEU A 19 8.14 1.85 0.04
CA LEU A 19 7.50 2.90 -0.76
C LEU A 19 8.39 4.15 -0.86
N GLN A 20 9.07 4.51 0.23
CA GLN A 20 10.03 5.61 0.26
C GLN A 20 11.31 5.31 -0.53
N ALA A 21 11.66 4.03 -0.70
CA ALA A 21 12.84 3.59 -1.44
C ALA A 21 12.62 3.40 -2.96
N GLN A 22 11.44 3.75 -3.48
CA GLN A 22 11.14 3.58 -4.91
C GLN A 22 12.04 4.45 -5.80
N THR A 23 12.51 3.91 -6.92
CA THR A 23 13.28 4.67 -7.93
C THR A 23 12.45 5.81 -8.52
N ALA A 24 11.19 5.53 -8.84
CA ALA A 24 10.17 6.54 -9.13
C ALA A 24 9.42 6.90 -7.83
N GLN A 25 9.81 8.03 -7.23
CA GLN A 25 9.29 8.46 -5.93
C GLN A 25 7.78 8.77 -5.99
N PRO A 26 6.97 8.20 -5.07
CA PRO A 26 5.57 8.59 -4.97
C PRO A 26 5.45 10.04 -4.49
N ARG A 27 4.51 10.80 -5.08
CA ARG A 27 4.26 12.19 -4.65
C ARG A 27 3.84 12.29 -3.19
N GLU A 28 3.02 11.36 -2.75
CA GLU A 28 2.53 11.29 -1.37
C GLU A 28 2.23 9.85 -0.97
N ILE A 29 2.46 9.54 0.30
CA ILE A 29 2.09 8.28 0.94
C ILE A 29 1.07 8.61 2.02
N ILE A 30 -0.13 8.06 1.89
CA ILE A 30 -1.21 8.21 2.87
C ILE A 30 -1.52 6.83 3.43
N VAL A 31 -1.26 6.68 4.72
CA VAL A 31 -1.68 5.52 5.51
C VAL A 31 -3.04 5.81 6.09
N VAL A 32 -3.99 4.90 5.87
CA VAL A 32 -5.30 4.94 6.52
C VAL A 32 -5.25 4.00 7.71
N ASP A 33 -5.08 4.57 8.90
CA ASP A 33 -5.19 3.81 10.15
C ASP A 33 -6.68 3.61 10.46
N ASP A 34 -7.23 2.45 10.10
CA ASP A 34 -8.65 2.13 10.20
C ASP A 34 -9.11 1.76 11.63
N CYS A 35 -8.76 2.64 12.57
CA CYS A 35 -8.99 2.49 14.01
C CYS A 35 -8.19 1.36 14.66
N SER A 36 -6.89 1.24 14.33
CA SER A 36 -6.00 0.27 14.98
C SER A 36 -5.85 0.54 16.49
N THR A 37 -5.56 -0.52 17.23
CA THR A 37 -5.34 -0.53 18.69
C THR A 37 -3.92 -0.95 19.11
N ASP A 38 -3.07 -1.31 18.14
CA ASP A 38 -1.72 -1.85 18.35
C ASP A 38 -0.59 -0.83 18.12
N GLY A 39 -0.93 0.44 17.85
CA GLY A 39 0.04 1.49 17.53
C GLY A 39 0.41 1.62 16.05
N THR A 40 -0.26 0.92 15.13
CA THR A 40 -0.03 1.01 13.67
C THR A 40 0.10 2.45 13.15
N GLY A 41 -0.86 3.31 13.52
CA GLY A 41 -0.86 4.71 13.10
C GLY A 41 0.34 5.49 13.64
N ASP A 42 0.82 5.18 14.84
CA ASP A 42 1.96 5.87 15.46
C ASP A 42 3.28 5.47 14.80
N VAL A 43 3.44 4.19 14.47
CA VAL A 43 4.57 3.69 13.67
C VAL A 43 4.61 4.40 12.32
N ALA A 44 3.46 4.53 11.64
CA ALA A 44 3.39 5.24 10.37
C ALA A 44 3.74 6.73 10.50
N ARG A 45 3.20 7.44 11.50
CA ARG A 45 3.53 8.86 11.75
C ARG A 45 5.02 9.06 12.01
N ALA A 46 5.65 8.16 12.77
CA ALA A 46 7.07 8.23 13.08
C ALA A 46 7.98 8.12 11.83
N LEU A 47 7.47 7.55 10.72
CA LEU A 47 8.17 7.47 9.44
C LEU A 47 7.92 8.67 8.51
N GLY A 48 7.22 9.70 9.00
CA GLY A 48 7.03 10.96 8.28
C GLY A 48 6.01 10.91 7.15
N VAL A 49 5.15 9.88 7.10
CA VAL A 49 4.04 9.81 6.13
C VAL A 49 2.75 10.40 6.70
N THR A 50 1.85 10.81 5.80
CA THR A 50 0.53 11.28 6.21
C THR A 50 -0.29 10.12 6.72
N VAL A 51 -0.84 10.24 7.92
CA VAL A 51 -1.76 9.25 8.51
C VAL A 51 -3.13 9.87 8.67
N VAL A 52 -4.13 9.28 8.02
CA VAL A 52 -5.53 9.65 8.15
C VAL A 52 -6.28 8.55 8.90
N ARG A 53 -7.21 8.95 9.77
CA ARG A 53 -7.97 8.01 10.60
C ARG A 53 -9.47 8.29 10.45
N PRO A 54 -10.30 7.30 10.05
CA PRO A 54 -11.74 7.43 10.06
C PRO A 54 -12.28 7.51 11.49
N PRO A 55 -13.49 8.07 11.69
CA PRO A 55 -14.09 8.20 13.01
C PRO A 55 -14.46 6.85 13.65
N ALA A 56 -14.67 5.82 12.82
CA ALA A 56 -14.89 4.44 13.20
C ALA A 56 -14.28 3.52 12.15
N ASN A 57 -14.04 2.26 12.50
CA ASN A 57 -13.53 1.25 11.57
C ASN A 57 -14.48 1.13 10.37
N THR A 58 -13.93 1.18 9.16
CA THR A 58 -14.70 1.20 7.91
C THR A 58 -15.26 -0.17 7.51
N GLY A 59 -14.90 -1.23 8.25
CA GLY A 59 -15.39 -2.59 8.08
C GLY A 59 -14.76 -3.35 6.91
N SER A 60 -13.94 -2.71 6.08
CA SER A 60 -13.26 -3.38 4.97
C SER A 60 -12.08 -2.57 4.43
N LYS A 61 -11.16 -3.28 3.76
CA LYS A 61 -10.07 -2.65 3.00
C LYS A 61 -10.57 -1.66 1.96
N ALA A 62 -11.65 -2.00 1.25
CA ALA A 62 -12.27 -1.12 0.25
C ALA A 62 -12.84 0.15 0.91
N GLY A 63 -13.41 0.04 2.10
CA GLY A 63 -13.88 1.17 2.90
C GLY A 63 -12.73 2.12 3.26
N ALA A 64 -11.62 1.59 3.76
CA ALA A 64 -10.43 2.38 4.10
C ALA A 64 -9.82 3.05 2.86
N GLN A 65 -9.73 2.36 1.73
CA GLN A 65 -9.26 2.93 0.47
C GLN A 65 -10.19 4.05 -0.03
N THR A 66 -11.50 3.84 0.01
CA THR A 66 -12.51 4.85 -0.37
C THR A 66 -12.41 6.09 0.50
N PHE A 67 -12.20 5.89 1.81
CA PHE A 67 -11.94 6.98 2.75
C PHE A 67 -10.67 7.76 2.38
N ALA A 68 -9.61 7.08 1.93
CA ALA A 68 -8.35 7.71 1.51
C ALA A 68 -8.49 8.56 0.25
N LEU A 69 -9.29 8.11 -0.72
CA LEU A 69 -9.35 8.71 -2.07
C LEU A 69 -9.69 10.21 -2.06
N ARG A 70 -10.44 10.69 -1.06
CA ARG A 70 -10.79 12.11 -0.93
C ARG A 70 -9.60 13.02 -0.63
N TYR A 71 -8.47 12.47 -0.18
CA TYR A 71 -7.25 13.22 0.11
C TYR A 71 -6.31 13.29 -1.11
N PHE A 72 -6.50 12.43 -2.12
CA PHE A 72 -5.64 12.42 -3.30
C PHE A 72 -6.07 13.45 -4.34
N ARG A 73 -5.07 14.12 -4.92
CA ARG A 73 -5.23 15.03 -6.08
C ARG A 73 -4.40 14.61 -7.28
N THR A 74 -3.74 13.45 -7.20
CA THR A 74 -2.92 12.90 -8.26
C THR A 74 -3.77 12.25 -9.35
N PRO A 75 -3.30 12.24 -10.62
CA PRO A 75 -4.01 11.58 -11.71
C PRO A 75 -4.06 10.06 -11.58
N LEU A 76 -3.11 9.50 -10.82
CA LEU A 76 -2.99 8.07 -10.56
C LEU A 76 -2.87 7.84 -9.05
N THR A 77 -3.43 6.73 -8.60
CA THR A 77 -3.28 6.21 -7.24
C THR A 77 -2.86 4.75 -7.32
N ILE A 78 -1.98 4.33 -6.41
CA ILE A 78 -1.63 2.92 -6.23
C ILE A 78 -2.00 2.58 -4.79
N ALA A 79 -2.74 1.48 -4.63
CA ALA A 79 -3.09 0.94 -3.33
C ALA A 79 -2.20 -0.27 -3.02
N VAL A 80 -1.61 -0.28 -1.82
CA VAL A 80 -0.67 -1.31 -1.35
C VAL A 80 -1.09 -1.72 0.05
N ASP A 81 -1.17 -3.02 0.32
CA ASP A 81 -1.53 -3.52 1.64
C ASP A 81 -0.41 -3.20 2.66
N ALA A 82 -0.78 -2.99 3.94
CA ALA A 82 0.14 -2.53 4.97
C ALA A 82 1.25 -3.54 5.32
N ASP A 83 1.17 -4.77 4.84
CA ASP A 83 2.14 -5.84 5.01
C ASP A 83 2.93 -6.19 3.72
N THR A 84 2.82 -5.35 2.69
CA THR A 84 3.42 -5.60 1.37
C THR A 84 4.64 -4.72 1.10
N VAL A 85 5.77 -5.35 0.77
CA VAL A 85 7.00 -4.67 0.32
C VAL A 85 7.04 -4.66 -1.21
N LEU A 86 7.24 -3.49 -1.80
CA LEU A 86 7.40 -3.34 -3.24
C LEU A 86 8.86 -3.55 -3.65
N ALA A 87 9.08 -4.13 -4.83
CA ALA A 87 10.39 -4.07 -5.50
C ALA A 87 10.76 -2.58 -5.73
N ALA A 88 12.05 -2.25 -5.64
CA ALA A 88 12.50 -0.85 -5.69
C ALA A 88 12.10 -0.09 -6.98
N ASP A 89 11.87 -0.82 -8.07
CA ASP A 89 11.49 -0.28 -9.38
C ASP A 89 10.01 -0.54 -9.74
N ALA A 90 9.17 -0.94 -8.77
CA ALA A 90 7.79 -1.32 -9.03
C ALA A 90 6.94 -0.18 -9.62
N ILE A 91 7.04 1.04 -9.04
CA ILE A 91 6.30 2.21 -9.57
C ILE A 91 6.82 2.56 -10.97
N GLU A 92 8.14 2.58 -11.16
CA GLU A 92 8.78 2.88 -12.45
C GLU A 92 8.30 1.93 -13.55
N ARG A 93 8.16 0.63 -13.23
CA ARG A 93 7.67 -0.38 -14.18
C ARG A 93 6.16 -0.28 -14.46
N LEU A 94 5.36 0.22 -13.53
CA LEU A 94 3.91 0.35 -13.70
C LEU A 94 3.52 1.58 -14.54
N LEU A 95 4.27 2.69 -14.41
CA LEU A 95 3.92 3.96 -15.06
C LEU A 95 3.78 3.88 -16.59
N PRO A 96 4.65 3.16 -17.35
CA PRO A 96 4.53 3.07 -18.80
C PRO A 96 3.20 2.49 -19.30
N ALA A 97 2.51 1.67 -18.50
CA ALA A 97 1.21 1.10 -18.88
C ALA A 97 0.17 2.20 -19.17
N PHE A 98 0.25 3.33 -18.46
CA PHE A 98 -0.68 4.45 -18.60
C PHE A 98 -0.36 5.37 -19.80
N ALA A 99 0.74 5.13 -20.53
CA ALA A 99 1.00 5.83 -21.79
C ALA A 99 0.07 5.36 -22.93
N GLN A 100 -0.51 4.17 -22.80
CA GLN A 100 -1.47 3.63 -23.76
C GLN A 100 -2.86 4.24 -23.54
N ARG A 101 -3.51 4.67 -24.63
CA ARG A 101 -4.86 5.23 -24.55
C ARG A 101 -5.84 4.16 -24.09
N GLY A 102 -6.70 4.49 -23.12
CA GLY A 102 -7.76 3.61 -22.62
C GLY A 102 -7.37 2.71 -21.44
N VAL A 103 -6.12 2.75 -20.97
CA VAL A 103 -5.71 2.01 -19.77
C VAL A 103 -6.20 2.73 -18.52
N ALA A 104 -7.13 2.10 -17.79
CA ALA A 104 -7.69 2.63 -16.53
C ALA A 104 -7.00 2.07 -15.28
N ALA A 105 -6.35 0.91 -15.38
CA ALA A 105 -5.66 0.24 -14.28
C ALA A 105 -4.51 -0.61 -14.78
N ALA A 106 -3.47 -0.74 -13.96
CA ALA A 106 -2.36 -1.66 -14.15
C ALA A 106 -2.10 -2.39 -12.83
N CYS A 107 -1.68 -3.65 -12.90
CA CYS A 107 -1.39 -4.46 -11.73
C CYS A 107 0.02 -5.05 -11.84
N GLY A 108 0.75 -5.06 -10.73
CA GLY A 108 2.02 -5.76 -10.62
C GLY A 108 1.81 -7.24 -10.31
N PHE A 109 2.85 -8.03 -10.47
CA PHE A 109 2.85 -9.41 -9.99
C PHE A 109 3.16 -9.44 -8.48
N VAL A 110 2.32 -10.13 -7.71
CA VAL A 110 2.46 -10.21 -6.25
C VAL A 110 2.97 -11.60 -5.88
N LEU A 111 4.07 -11.63 -5.13
CA LEU A 111 4.68 -12.85 -4.63
C LEU A 111 4.61 -12.90 -3.11
N PRO A 112 4.39 -14.08 -2.50
CA PRO A 112 4.48 -14.20 -1.05
C PRO A 112 5.93 -14.10 -0.63
N GLN A 113 6.18 -13.27 0.37
CA GLN A 113 7.52 -13.17 0.95
C GLN A 113 7.96 -14.45 1.68
N ARG A 114 6.99 -15.21 2.19
CA ARG A 114 7.25 -16.44 2.97
C ARG A 114 6.47 -17.59 2.35
N VAL A 115 7.22 -18.53 1.77
CA VAL A 115 6.68 -19.80 1.28
C VAL A 115 7.28 -20.91 2.13
N ARG A 116 6.49 -21.44 3.06
CA ARG A 116 6.90 -22.42 4.06
C ARG A 116 6.56 -23.85 3.64
N SER A 117 5.46 -24.05 2.92
CA SER A 117 5.01 -25.40 2.53
C SER A 117 5.16 -25.68 1.04
N VAL A 118 5.22 -26.97 0.69
CA VAL A 118 5.19 -27.44 -0.71
C VAL A 118 3.86 -27.06 -1.38
N TRP A 119 2.76 -27.07 -0.62
CA TRP A 119 1.43 -26.65 -1.08
C TRP A 119 1.36 -25.15 -1.39
N GLU A 120 2.01 -24.32 -0.60
CA GLU A 120 2.15 -22.89 -0.92
C GLU A 120 2.98 -22.74 -2.20
N ARG A 121 4.12 -23.45 -2.33
CA ARG A 121 4.97 -23.44 -3.53
C ARG A 121 4.22 -23.81 -4.81
N GLY A 122 3.31 -24.77 -4.73
CA GLY A 122 2.51 -25.26 -5.87
C GLY A 122 1.51 -24.25 -6.45
N ARG A 123 1.26 -23.12 -5.78
CA ARG A 123 0.38 -22.05 -6.30
C ARG A 123 1.09 -21.07 -7.25
N TYR A 124 2.39 -21.28 -7.50
CA TYR A 124 3.24 -20.35 -8.26
C TYR A 124 4.03 -21.02 -9.41
N ILE A 125 3.76 -22.30 -9.69
CA ILE A 125 4.25 -23.04 -10.88
C ILE A 125 3.18 -23.07 -11.96
#